data_AF-A0A521ZJQ0-F1
#
_entry.id   AF-A0A521ZJQ0-F1
#
_cell.length_a   1.000
_cell.length_b   1.000
_cell.length_c   1.000
_cell.angle_alpha   90.00
_cell.angle_beta   90.00
_cell.angle_gamma   90.00
#
_symmetry.space_group_name_H-M   'P 1'
#
loop_
_entity.id
_entity.type
_entity.pdbx_description
1 polymer ?
#
loop_
_entity_poly.entity_id
_entity_poly.type
_entity_poly.pdbx_seq_one_letter_code
_entity_poly.pdbx_strand_id
1 'polypeptide(L)'
;MKSILLSFAFVAMSASAQTNPVALTSRPSPVANSLAGTVPSGTNQGAALAQRVEAMRAVCIQNRRMICGKIIKVLPDGLVVDSGYTNLLRAPLNQSWLIAGTTEATRATNLVESKEPDAVCVGLVFVTDLPKSPGAKPKAFDYVNLEGFPMGQYTYTSVGDLKRTVRKFTCKIANSVRWNFEQSVNTNAPPR
;
A
#
# COMPACT_ATOMS: atom_id res chain seq x y z
N MET A 1 -28.76 41.52 17.14
CA MET A 1 -28.17 42.13 15.92
C MET A 1 -26.74 41.61 15.81
N LYS A 2 -26.23 40.92 14.79
CA LYS A 2 -26.63 40.63 13.40
C LYS A 2 -26.22 39.18 13.08
N SER A 3 -27.08 38.50 12.34
CA SER A 3 -26.83 37.24 11.64
C SER A 3 -25.86 37.47 10.48
N ILE A 4 -24.92 36.55 10.25
CA ILE A 4 -24.29 36.38 8.94
C ILE A 4 -24.25 34.87 8.65
N LEU A 5 -25.30 34.41 7.98
CA LEU A 5 -25.26 33.23 7.11
C LEU A 5 -24.26 33.51 5.97
N LEU A 6 -23.39 32.56 5.67
CA LEU A 6 -22.71 32.49 4.38
C LEU A 6 -22.88 31.07 3.84
N SER A 7 -23.72 31.00 2.82
CA SER A 7 -24.14 29.81 2.11
C SER A 7 -23.44 29.72 0.75
N PHE A 8 -23.02 28.49 0.43
CA PHE A 8 -22.79 27.85 -0.88
C PHE A 8 -21.74 28.41 -1.85
N ALA A 9 -20.82 27.51 -2.26
CA ALA A 9 -20.61 27.16 -3.67
C ALA A 9 -19.97 25.77 -3.79
N PHE A 10 -20.75 24.77 -4.21
CA PHE A 10 -20.25 23.50 -4.74
C PHE A 10 -19.85 23.74 -6.20
N VAL A 11 -18.57 23.56 -6.53
CA VAL A 11 -18.11 23.50 -7.94
C VAL A 11 -17.80 22.05 -8.26
N ALA A 12 -18.72 21.41 -8.97
CA ALA A 12 -18.48 20.12 -9.62
C ALA A 12 -17.74 20.37 -10.94
N MET A 13 -16.46 20.02 -11.03
CA MET A 13 -15.75 20.00 -12.32
C MET A 13 -15.91 18.63 -12.97
N SER A 14 -16.54 18.66 -14.14
CA SER A 14 -16.88 17.52 -14.98
C SER A 14 -15.64 16.96 -15.68
N ALA A 15 -15.55 15.64 -15.74
CA ALA A 15 -14.52 14.92 -16.49
C ALA A 15 -14.80 15.00 -18.00
N SER A 16 -13.87 15.57 -18.76
CA SER A 16 -13.90 15.53 -20.22
C SER A 16 -13.34 14.20 -20.71
N ALA A 17 -14.19 13.31 -21.19
CA ALA A 17 -13.78 12.14 -21.96
C ALA A 17 -13.39 12.58 -23.37
N GLN A 18 -12.09 12.51 -23.71
CA GLN A 18 -11.64 12.70 -25.09
C GLN A 18 -11.84 11.40 -25.87
N THR A 19 -12.84 11.39 -26.75
CA THR A 19 -13.01 10.38 -27.81
C THR A 19 -12.38 10.92 -29.09
N ASN A 20 -11.31 10.29 -29.57
CA ASN A 20 -10.79 10.58 -30.91
C ASN A 20 -11.67 9.90 -31.97
N PRO A 21 -12.12 10.61 -33.01
CA PRO A 21 -12.87 10.00 -34.10
C PRO A 21 -11.95 9.20 -35.03
N VAL A 22 -12.38 7.97 -35.32
CA VAL A 22 -11.84 7.11 -36.36
C VAL A 22 -12.17 7.71 -37.72
N ALA A 23 -11.16 8.22 -38.44
CA ALA A 23 -11.30 8.59 -39.84
C ALA A 23 -11.00 7.37 -40.73
N LEU A 24 -12.06 6.76 -41.26
CA LEU A 24 -12.01 5.85 -42.39
C LEU A 24 -11.76 6.66 -43.67
N THR A 25 -10.69 6.37 -44.40
CA THR A 25 -10.60 6.70 -45.82
C THR A 25 -9.92 5.54 -46.54
N SER A 26 -10.75 4.73 -47.19
CA SER A 26 -10.35 3.71 -48.14
C SER A 26 -10.11 4.35 -49.52
N ARG A 27 -8.95 4.08 -50.13
CA ARG A 27 -8.86 3.98 -51.60
C ARG A 27 -7.80 2.95 -51.99
N PRO A 28 -8.09 2.02 -52.93
CA PRO A 28 -7.22 0.88 -53.20
C PRO A 28 -6.30 1.08 -54.42
N SER A 29 -5.31 0.17 -54.47
CA SER A 29 -4.62 -0.38 -55.66
C SER A 29 -3.18 0.12 -55.92
N PRO A 30 -2.32 -0.64 -56.64
CA PRO A 30 -1.80 -1.96 -56.22
C PRO A 30 -0.28 -2.13 -56.53
N VAL A 31 0.27 -3.28 -56.08
CA VAL A 31 1.53 -3.93 -56.53
C VAL A 31 2.87 -3.34 -56.05
N ALA A 32 3.56 -4.06 -55.16
CA ALA A 32 4.81 -4.75 -55.48
C ALA A 32 5.33 -5.55 -54.26
N ASN A 33 5.74 -6.78 -54.53
CA ASN A 33 6.27 -7.73 -53.56
C ASN A 33 7.53 -7.20 -52.86
N SER A 34 7.54 -7.21 -51.53
CA SER A 34 8.78 -7.41 -50.77
C SER A 34 8.46 -8.16 -49.49
N LEU A 35 9.16 -9.27 -49.25
CA LEU A 35 9.15 -9.98 -47.97
C LEU A 35 9.51 -8.99 -46.85
N ALA A 36 8.50 -8.50 -46.14
CA ALA A 36 8.70 -7.81 -44.88
C ALA A 36 9.02 -8.87 -43.83
N GLY A 37 10.32 -9.01 -43.52
CA GLY A 37 10.77 -9.71 -42.34
C GLY A 37 9.96 -9.20 -41.15
N THR A 38 9.26 -10.12 -40.48
CA THR A 38 8.52 -9.85 -39.25
C THR A 38 9.54 -9.44 -38.19
N VAL A 39 9.79 -8.14 -38.06
CA VAL A 39 10.46 -7.59 -36.89
C VAL A 39 9.53 -7.87 -35.71
N PRO A 40 9.93 -8.67 -34.70
CA PRO A 40 9.11 -8.87 -33.52
C PRO A 40 8.97 -7.51 -32.85
N SER A 41 7.77 -6.93 -32.93
CA SER A 41 7.42 -5.68 -32.27
C SER A 41 7.54 -5.90 -30.76
N GLY A 42 8.64 -5.42 -30.16
CA GLY A 42 8.87 -5.43 -28.70
C GLY A 42 7.82 -4.64 -27.91
N THR A 43 6.91 -3.94 -28.60
CA THR A 43 5.81 -3.16 -28.04
C THR A 43 4.82 -3.99 -27.21
N ASN A 44 4.59 -5.26 -27.59
CA ASN A 44 3.59 -6.12 -26.93
C ASN A 44 4.06 -6.65 -25.57
N GLN A 45 5.36 -6.87 -25.40
CA GLN A 45 5.92 -7.38 -24.14
C GLN A 45 5.91 -6.31 -23.04
N GLY A 46 6.21 -5.05 -23.39
CA GLY A 46 6.14 -3.92 -22.47
C GLY A 46 4.73 -3.65 -21.95
N ALA A 47 3.72 -3.68 -22.84
CA ALA A 47 2.33 -3.49 -22.47
C ALA A 47 1.80 -4.60 -21.54
N ALA A 48 2.13 -5.86 -21.83
CA ALA A 48 1.74 -7.00 -20.99
C ALA A 48 2.38 -6.94 -19.60
N LEU A 49 3.65 -6.53 -19.50
CA LEU A 49 4.33 -6.34 -18.22
C LEU A 49 3.67 -5.22 -17.40
N ALA A 50 3.39 -4.07 -18.02
CA ALA A 50 2.73 -2.96 -17.36
C ALA A 50 1.36 -3.36 -16.79
N GLN A 51 0.57 -4.12 -17.56
CA GLN A 51 -0.72 -4.63 -17.11
C GLN A 51 -0.59 -5.58 -15.90
N ARG A 52 0.42 -6.46 -15.89
CA ARG A 52 0.70 -7.35 -14.76
C ARG A 52 1.10 -6.57 -13.50
N VAL A 53 1.93 -5.54 -13.65
CA VAL A 53 2.33 -4.67 -12.53
C VAL A 53 1.13 -3.91 -11.98
N GLU A 54 0.23 -3.42 -12.84
CA GLU A 54 -0.98 -2.73 -12.40
C GLU A 54 -1.95 -3.68 -11.69
N ALA A 55 -2.14 -4.89 -12.20
CA ALA A 55 -2.92 -5.93 -11.54
C ALA A 55 -2.36 -6.24 -10.14
N MET A 56 -1.03 -6.35 -10.01
CA MET A 56 -0.39 -6.55 -8.72
C MET A 56 -0.59 -5.35 -7.78
N ARG A 57 -0.53 -4.12 -8.29
CA ARG A 57 -0.83 -2.92 -7.51
C ARG A 57 -2.25 -2.95 -6.94
N ALA A 58 -3.24 -3.32 -7.75
CA ALA A 58 -4.62 -3.47 -7.30
C ALA A 58 -4.75 -4.51 -6.18
N VAL A 59 -4.05 -5.64 -6.28
CA VAL A 59 -4.00 -6.66 -5.21
C VAL A 59 -3.37 -6.11 -3.92
N CYS A 60 -2.27 -5.36 -4.02
CA CYS A 60 -1.65 -4.71 -2.86
C CYS A 60 -2.62 -3.73 -2.18
N ILE A 61 -3.34 -2.91 -2.96
CA ILE A 61 -4.35 -1.96 -2.45
C ILE A 61 -5.48 -2.70 -1.73
N GLN A 62 -5.99 -3.78 -2.32
CA GLN A 62 -7.08 -4.57 -1.74
C GLN A 62 -6.69 -5.21 -0.40
N ASN A 63 -5.42 -5.57 -0.25
CA ASN A 63 -4.89 -6.16 0.97
C ASN A 63 -4.23 -5.15 1.92
N ARG A 64 -4.44 -3.84 1.70
CA ARG A 64 -3.97 -2.79 2.61
C ARG A 64 -4.62 -2.93 3.98
N ARG A 65 -3.86 -2.65 5.04
CA ARG A 65 -4.33 -2.69 6.42
C ARG A 65 -3.98 -1.41 7.16
N MET A 66 -4.83 -1.03 8.11
CA MET A 66 -4.53 0.01 9.08
C MET A 66 -3.76 -0.58 10.25
N ILE A 67 -2.51 -0.14 10.43
CA ILE A 67 -1.64 -0.53 11.53
C ILE A 67 -1.69 0.56 12.58
N CYS A 68 -2.62 0.41 13.52
CA CYS A 68 -2.77 1.28 14.68
C CYS A 68 -2.36 0.50 15.94
N GLY A 69 -1.25 0.88 16.56
CA GLY A 69 -0.69 0.05 17.62
C GLY A 69 0.49 0.63 18.38
N LYS A 70 0.91 -0.10 19.41
CA LYS A 70 2.02 0.26 20.30
C LYS A 70 3.33 -0.27 19.76
N ILE A 71 4.37 0.56 19.74
CA ILE A 71 5.72 0.14 19.35
C ILE A 71 6.30 -0.71 20.47
N ILE A 72 6.59 -1.97 20.17
CA ILE A 72 7.23 -2.91 21.09
C ILE A 72 8.75 -2.87 20.95
N LYS A 73 9.24 -2.70 19.72
CA LYS A 73 10.68 -2.64 19.44
C LYS A 73 10.96 -1.77 18.22
N VAL A 74 11.99 -0.95 18.32
CA VAL A 74 12.55 -0.19 17.20
C VAL A 74 13.72 -0.99 16.65
N LEU A 75 13.69 -1.32 15.37
CA LEU A 75 14.75 -2.02 14.64
C LEU A 75 15.34 -1.08 13.57
N PRO A 76 16.54 -1.35 13.04
CA PRO A 76 17.15 -0.49 12.02
C PRO A 76 16.26 -0.30 10.78
N ASP A 77 15.57 -1.36 10.37
CA ASP A 77 14.76 -1.37 9.14
C ASP A 77 13.30 -0.97 9.36
N GLY A 78 12.84 -0.85 10.61
CA GLY A 78 11.42 -0.65 10.89
C GLY A 78 11.00 -0.83 12.35
N LEU A 79 9.69 -0.98 12.55
CA LEU A 79 9.07 -1.07 13.88
C LEU A 79 8.38 -2.41 14.06
N VAL A 80 8.57 -3.02 15.23
CA VAL A 80 7.70 -4.09 15.71
C VAL A 80 6.56 -3.45 16.49
N VAL A 81 5.33 -3.66 16.03
CA VAL A 81 4.12 -3.00 16.52
C VAL A 81 3.13 -4.04 17.01
N ASP A 82 2.63 -3.89 18.23
CA ASP A 82 1.44 -4.59 18.71
C ASP A 82 0.20 -3.82 18.24
N SER A 83 -0.45 -4.34 17.19
CA SER A 83 -1.54 -3.67 16.48
C SER A 83 -2.92 -4.07 17.01
N GLY A 84 -3.89 -3.16 16.86
CA GLY A 84 -5.29 -3.33 17.28
C GLY A 84 -5.81 -2.26 18.23
N TYR A 85 -5.11 -1.12 18.35
CA TYR A 85 -5.49 0.00 19.21
C TYR A 85 -6.37 0.98 18.41
N THR A 86 -7.63 0.60 18.18
CA THR A 86 -8.56 1.35 17.30
C THR A 86 -8.92 2.73 17.81
N ASN A 87 -8.72 3.00 19.10
CA ASN A 87 -8.90 4.33 19.68
C ASN A 87 -7.92 5.37 19.10
N LEU A 88 -6.77 4.94 18.56
CA LEU A 88 -5.80 5.80 17.87
C LEU A 88 -6.33 6.38 16.54
N LEU A 89 -7.38 5.79 15.98
CA LEU A 89 -8.01 6.25 14.73
C LEU A 89 -8.92 7.47 14.94
N ARG A 90 -9.21 7.83 16.19
CA ARG A 90 -10.08 8.95 16.54
C ARG A 90 -9.29 10.25 16.58
N ALA A 91 -9.95 11.36 16.27
CA ALA A 91 -9.38 12.68 16.49
C ALA A 91 -9.17 12.93 18.00
N PRO A 92 -8.11 13.65 18.41
CA PRO A 92 -7.08 14.28 17.57
C PRO A 92 -5.90 13.35 17.21
N LEU A 93 -5.90 12.11 17.70
CA LEU A 93 -4.76 11.19 17.58
C LEU A 93 -4.47 10.77 16.13
N ASN A 94 -5.47 10.82 15.25
CA ASN A 94 -5.32 10.49 13.83
C ASN A 94 -4.64 11.55 12.96
N GLN A 95 -4.20 12.68 13.54
CA GLN A 95 -3.55 13.77 12.80
C GLN A 95 -2.05 13.54 12.55
N SER A 96 -1.45 12.59 13.28
CA SER A 96 -0.05 12.20 13.11
C SER A 96 0.05 10.68 13.00
N TRP A 97 0.98 10.20 12.19
CA TRP A 97 1.27 8.77 12.12
C TRP A 97 2.03 8.28 13.36
N LEU A 98 2.75 9.17 14.05
CA LEU A 98 3.49 8.90 15.28
C LEU A 98 2.83 9.65 16.44
N ILE A 99 2.47 8.90 17.48
CA ILE A 99 1.71 9.38 18.63
C ILE A 99 2.53 9.08 19.88
N ALA A 100 2.63 10.04 20.79
CA ALA A 100 3.45 9.89 22.00
C ALA A 100 2.91 8.79 22.92
N GLY A 101 3.82 8.00 23.50
CA GLY A 101 3.49 6.92 24.44
C GLY A 101 2.84 7.38 25.76
N THR A 102 2.82 8.68 26.04
CA THR A 102 2.06 9.29 27.15
C THR A 102 0.56 9.31 26.91
N THR A 103 0.11 9.00 25.69
CA THR A 103 -1.31 8.90 25.35
C THR A 103 -1.91 7.63 25.93
N GLU A 104 -3.07 7.74 26.57
CA GLU A 104 -3.83 6.57 27.00
C GLU A 104 -4.48 5.89 25.80
N ALA A 105 -4.07 4.65 25.54
CA ALA A 105 -4.66 3.82 24.51
C ALA A 105 -4.85 2.39 24.98
N THR A 106 -6.02 1.84 24.66
CA THR A 106 -6.41 0.49 25.07
C THR A 106 -6.71 -0.35 23.85
N ARG A 107 -6.10 -1.54 23.81
CA ARG A 107 -6.38 -2.54 22.78
C ARG A 107 -7.78 -3.12 22.99
N ALA A 108 -8.57 -3.19 21.92
CA ALA A 108 -9.88 -3.81 21.96
C ALA A 108 -9.76 -5.33 22.20
N THR A 109 -10.55 -5.87 23.15
CA THR A 109 -10.42 -7.24 23.65
C THR A 109 -10.92 -8.32 22.68
N ASN A 110 -11.90 -7.99 21.84
CA ASN A 110 -12.52 -8.92 20.89
C ASN A 110 -12.40 -8.44 19.44
N LEU A 111 -11.32 -7.72 19.12
CA LEU A 111 -11.11 -7.20 17.78
C LEU A 111 -10.66 -8.33 16.84
N VAL A 112 -11.46 -8.57 15.81
CA VAL A 112 -11.15 -9.52 14.73
C VAL A 112 -10.76 -8.73 13.48
N GLU A 113 -9.65 -9.12 12.87
CA GLU A 113 -9.18 -8.52 11.62
C GLU A 113 -10.13 -8.93 10.46
N SER A 114 -10.80 -7.94 9.85
CA SER A 114 -11.58 -8.14 8.63
C SER A 114 -10.68 -8.34 7.41
N LYS A 115 -11.24 -8.91 6.34
CA LYS A 115 -10.55 -9.08 5.05
C LYS A 115 -10.64 -7.84 4.15
N GLU A 116 -11.53 -6.91 4.46
CA GLU A 116 -11.75 -5.69 3.69
C GLU A 116 -10.48 -4.82 3.60
N PRO A 117 -10.33 -4.02 2.52
CA PRO A 117 -9.32 -2.98 2.48
C PRO A 117 -9.46 -2.03 3.67
N ASP A 118 -8.35 -1.50 4.17
CA ASP A 118 -8.33 -0.58 5.32
C ASP A 118 -8.81 -1.19 6.65
N ALA A 119 -9.04 -2.50 6.68
CA ALA A 119 -9.28 -3.21 7.91
C ALA A 119 -8.10 -3.04 8.88
N VAL A 120 -8.42 -2.92 10.17
CA VAL A 120 -7.42 -2.80 11.23
C VAL A 120 -6.65 -4.11 11.34
N CYS A 121 -5.34 -4.01 11.20
CA CYS A 121 -4.41 -5.11 11.44
C CYS A 121 -4.41 -5.47 12.92
N VAL A 122 -4.52 -6.75 13.25
CA VAL A 122 -4.55 -7.21 14.65
C VAL A 122 -3.32 -8.06 14.98
N GLY A 123 -2.71 -7.78 16.13
CA GLY A 123 -1.60 -8.55 16.67
C GLY A 123 -0.23 -7.99 16.30
N LEU A 124 0.81 -8.79 16.54
CA LEU A 124 2.20 -8.36 16.43
C LEU A 124 2.66 -8.37 14.97
N VAL A 125 3.15 -7.23 14.48
CA VAL A 125 3.58 -7.05 13.09
C VAL A 125 4.89 -6.27 13.01
N PHE A 126 5.60 -6.45 11.90
CA PHE A 126 6.80 -5.67 11.57
C PHE A 126 6.49 -4.73 10.40
N VAL A 127 6.80 -3.44 10.56
CA VAL A 127 6.47 -2.39 9.57
C VAL A 127 7.74 -1.67 9.13
N THR A 128 7.98 -1.61 7.82
CA THR A 128 9.11 -0.90 7.20
C THR A 128 8.67 0.33 6.42
N ASP A 129 9.65 1.08 5.92
CA ASP A 129 9.45 2.25 5.05
C ASP A 129 8.58 3.36 5.66
N LEU A 130 8.78 3.64 6.94
CA LEU A 130 8.00 4.61 7.70
C LEU A 130 7.93 5.99 7.01
N PRO A 131 6.81 6.73 7.17
CA PRO A 131 6.68 8.08 6.66
C PRO A 131 7.79 8.99 7.17
N LYS A 132 8.35 9.81 6.29
CA LYS A 132 9.33 10.83 6.66
C LYS A 132 8.56 12.06 7.17
N SER A 133 8.64 12.33 8.47
CA SER A 133 8.10 13.55 9.06
C SER A 133 9.22 14.29 9.81
N PRO A 134 9.35 15.61 9.65
CA PRO A 134 10.35 16.39 10.38
C PRO A 134 10.24 16.14 11.88
N GLY A 135 11.35 15.72 12.51
CA GLY A 135 11.38 15.47 13.95
C GLY A 135 10.75 14.16 14.43
N ALA A 136 10.10 13.37 13.57
CA ALA A 136 9.55 12.08 13.97
C ALA A 136 10.67 11.09 14.30
N LYS A 137 10.76 10.72 15.57
CA LYS A 137 11.71 9.75 16.12
C LYS A 137 10.94 8.73 16.96
N PRO A 138 10.48 7.62 16.35
CA PRO A 138 9.72 6.60 17.06
C PRO A 138 10.54 6.01 18.20
N LYS A 139 9.95 5.89 19.38
CA LYS A 139 10.55 5.23 20.54
C LYS A 139 9.74 4.00 20.93
N ALA A 140 10.36 3.12 21.71
CA ALA A 140 9.59 2.04 22.33
C ALA A 140 8.45 2.62 23.17
N PHE A 141 7.29 1.97 23.10
CA PHE A 141 6.03 2.35 23.76
C PHE A 141 5.31 3.59 23.25
N ASP A 142 5.85 4.30 22.25
CA ASP A 142 5.04 5.20 21.44
C ASP A 142 3.99 4.42 20.66
N TYR A 143 3.03 5.12 20.08
CA TYR A 143 2.01 4.53 19.22
C TYR A 143 2.17 4.98 17.79
N VAL A 144 1.69 4.17 16.85
CA VAL A 144 1.64 4.50 15.43
C VAL A 144 0.23 4.35 14.89
N ASN A 145 -0.07 5.12 13.86
CA ASN A 145 -1.24 4.98 13.00
C ASN A 145 -0.77 5.07 11.54
N LEU A 146 -0.67 3.90 10.90
CA LEU A 146 -0.04 3.74 9.59
C LEU A 146 -0.92 2.94 8.64
N GLU A 147 -0.81 3.24 7.36
CA GLU A 147 -1.26 2.32 6.31
C GLU A 147 -0.13 1.38 5.93
N GLY A 148 -0.40 0.07 5.95
CA GLY A 148 0.56 -0.97 5.66
C GLY A 148 0.11 -1.88 4.51
N PHE A 149 1.04 -2.18 3.60
CA PHE A 149 0.87 -3.16 2.53
C PHE A 149 1.65 -4.44 2.87
N PRO A 150 1.03 -5.63 2.78
CA PRO A 150 1.67 -6.87 3.19
C PRO A 150 2.89 -7.24 2.33
N MET A 151 3.91 -7.81 2.96
CA MET A 151 5.20 -8.23 2.39
C MET A 151 5.73 -9.53 3.02
N GLY A 152 4.85 -10.49 3.27
CA GLY A 152 5.22 -11.79 3.84
C GLY A 152 5.49 -11.74 5.34
N GLN A 153 6.61 -12.33 5.78
CA GLN A 153 6.95 -12.49 7.18
C GLN A 153 8.37 -11.98 7.49
N TYR A 154 8.62 -11.67 8.76
CA TYR A 154 9.92 -11.24 9.27
C TYR A 154 10.19 -11.91 10.61
N THR A 155 11.39 -12.45 10.78
CA THR A 155 11.83 -13.05 12.04
C THR A 155 12.82 -12.12 12.73
N TYR A 156 12.54 -11.81 13.99
CA TYR A 156 13.39 -10.95 14.81
C TYR A 156 13.65 -11.58 16.18
N THR A 157 14.79 -11.21 16.78
CA THR A 157 15.09 -11.60 18.16
C THR A 157 14.35 -10.66 19.10
N SER A 158 13.46 -11.21 19.94
CA SER A 158 12.61 -10.47 20.86
C SER A 158 13.35 -10.10 22.15
N VAL A 159 13.28 -10.96 23.17
CA VAL A 159 13.99 -10.88 24.45
C VAL A 159 14.96 -12.06 24.57
N GLY A 160 16.20 -11.80 25.02
CA GLY A 160 17.26 -12.82 25.03
C GLY A 160 17.47 -13.43 23.64
N ASP A 161 17.44 -14.75 23.54
CA ASP A 161 17.60 -15.51 22.29
C ASP A 161 16.28 -15.92 21.63
N LEU A 162 15.14 -15.45 22.13
CA LEU A 162 13.82 -15.84 21.62
C LEU A 162 13.55 -15.18 20.26
N LYS A 163 13.59 -15.98 19.20
CA LYS A 163 13.17 -15.58 17.85
C LYS A 163 11.66 -15.62 17.70
N ARG A 164 11.07 -14.59 17.11
CA ARG A 164 9.64 -14.52 16.76
C ARG A 164 9.47 -14.16 15.30
N THR A 165 8.59 -14.87 14.62
CA THR A 165 8.19 -14.57 13.24
C THR A 165 6.85 -13.84 13.27
N VAL A 166 6.81 -12.69 12.61
CA VAL A 166 5.65 -11.81 12.55
C VAL A 166 5.32 -11.47 11.10
N ARG A 167 4.09 -11.02 10.84
CA ARG A 167 3.71 -10.52 9.51
C ARG A 167 4.49 -9.24 9.20
N LYS A 168 4.98 -9.12 7.98
CA LYS A 168 5.73 -7.96 7.50
C LYS A 168 4.83 -7.07 6.64
N PHE A 169 4.90 -5.77 6.88
CA PHE A 169 4.24 -4.73 6.12
C PHE A 169 5.23 -3.64 5.72
N THR A 170 4.94 -2.92 4.64
CA THR A 170 5.63 -1.69 4.24
C THR A 170 4.62 -0.55 4.15
N CYS A 171 5.04 0.67 4.46
CA CYS A 171 4.21 1.86 4.21
C CYS A 171 4.32 2.35 2.75
N LYS A 172 5.11 1.68 1.90
CA LYS A 172 5.28 2.03 0.48
C LYS A 172 4.71 0.96 -0.43
N ILE A 173 3.62 1.29 -1.12
CA ILE A 173 2.98 0.39 -2.08
C ILE A 173 3.96 -0.13 -3.15
N ALA A 174 4.86 0.71 -3.66
CA ALA A 174 5.83 0.31 -4.69
C ALA A 174 6.73 -0.86 -4.23
N ASN A 175 7.13 -0.87 -2.95
CA ASN A 175 7.94 -1.96 -2.39
C ASN A 175 7.13 -3.25 -2.26
N SER A 176 5.86 -3.16 -1.84
CA SER A 176 4.96 -4.31 -1.78
C SER A 176 4.69 -4.88 -3.18
N VAL A 177 4.44 -4.03 -4.18
CA VAL A 177 4.23 -4.46 -5.57
C VAL A 177 5.45 -5.16 -6.12
N ARG A 178 6.64 -4.57 -5.97
CA ARG A 178 7.90 -5.19 -6.42
C ARG A 178 8.11 -6.56 -5.76
N TRP A 179 7.94 -6.64 -4.45
CA TRP A 179 8.12 -7.89 -3.71
C TRP A 179 7.11 -8.96 -4.14
N ASN A 180 5.83 -8.64 -4.23
CA ASN A 180 4.80 -9.60 -4.65
C ASN A 180 5.01 -10.04 -6.11
N PHE A 181 5.46 -9.12 -6.98
CA PHE A 181 5.84 -9.46 -8.35
C PHE A 181 6.99 -10.46 -8.39
N GLU A 182 8.10 -10.20 -7.68
CA GLU A 182 9.24 -11.11 -7.57
C GLU A 182 8.85 -12.49 -7.01
N GLN A 183 8.02 -12.52 -5.96
CA GLN A 183 7.51 -13.79 -5.39
C GLN A 183 6.65 -14.56 -6.40
N SER A 184 5.80 -13.87 -7.17
CA SER A 184 4.97 -14.51 -8.20
C SER A 184 5.80 -15.12 -9.33
N VAL A 185 6.93 -14.51 -9.68
CA VAL A 185 7.86 -15.07 -10.68
C VAL A 185 8.54 -16.32 -10.13
N ASN A 186 9.02 -16.27 -8.88
CA ASN A 186 9.70 -17.41 -8.26
C ASN A 186 8.78 -18.62 -8.05
N THR A 187 7.50 -18.40 -7.78
CA THR A 187 6.51 -19.48 -7.61
C THR A 187 6.21 -20.21 -8.92
N ASN A 188 6.41 -19.55 -10.06
CA ASN A 188 6.17 -20.13 -11.39
C ASN A 188 7.42 -20.77 -12.03
N ALA A 189 8.53 -20.86 -11.29
CA ALA A 189 9.71 -21.60 -11.76
C ALA A 189 9.46 -23.11 -11.66
N PRO A 190 9.83 -23.92 -12.67
CA PRO A 190 9.71 -25.38 -12.58
C PRO A 190 10.55 -25.91 -11.41
N PRO A 191 10.09 -26.97 -10.71
CA PRO A 191 10.90 -27.61 -9.68
C PRO A 191 12.21 -28.10 -10.31
N ARG A 192 13.34 -27.80 -9.66
CA ARG A 192 14.66 -28.33 -10.04
C ARG A 192 14.75 -29.81 -9.72
#